data_AF-A0A329KPU3-F1
#
_entry.id   AF-A0A329KPU3-F1
#
_cell.length_a   1.000
_cell.length_b   1.000
_cell.length_c   1.000
_cell.angle_alpha   90.00
_cell.angle_beta   90.00
_cell.angle_gamma   90.00
#
_symmetry.space_group_name_H-M   'P 1'
#
loop_
_entity.id
_entity.type
_entity.pdbx_description
1 polymer ?
#
loop_
_entity_poly.entity_id
_entity_poly.type
_entity_poly.pdbx_seq_one_letter_code
_entity_poly.pdbx_strand_id
1 'polypeptide(L)'
;MVRDEGGRWDVGAEGNAVYVERISESDERLFDDLLSPQEARELAGLLTKYADKADQAEDSDDSDDESKDSDDSGDSSKDSDDSGDSSKDSDDSGDSSKDSDDSRDSDEHKNSDKSDDESKDADSKS
;
A
#
# COMPACT_ATOMS: atom_id res chain seq x y z
N MET A 1 26.06 18.31 12.13
CA MET A 1 24.61 18.42 12.41
C MET A 1 23.93 18.44 11.05
N VAL A 2 23.53 17.27 10.56
CA VAL A 2 22.60 17.20 9.41
C VAL A 2 21.36 17.92 9.91
N ARG A 3 21.01 19.04 9.28
CA ARG A 3 19.72 19.67 9.54
C ARG A 3 18.72 18.67 8.99
N ASP A 4 17.90 18.07 9.84
CA ASP A 4 16.74 17.33 9.35
C ASP A 4 15.95 18.32 8.51
N GLU A 5 15.98 18.12 7.19
CA GLU A 5 15.16 18.90 6.27
C GLU A 5 13.72 18.58 6.65
N GLY A 6 13.13 19.50 7.42
CA GLY A 6 11.78 19.42 7.91
C GLY A 6 10.85 19.20 6.73
N GLY A 7 9.82 18.41 6.94
CA GLY A 7 8.86 18.11 5.89
C GLY A 7 7.64 17.42 6.46
N ARG A 8 6.50 17.60 5.78
CA ARG A 8 5.26 16.91 6.11
C ARG A 8 5.23 15.57 5.41
N TRP A 9 4.78 14.55 6.12
CA TRP A 9 4.38 13.29 5.52
C TRP A 9 2.89 13.34 5.24
N ASP A 10 2.51 13.16 3.97
CA ASP A 10 1.12 13.02 3.56
C ASP A 10 0.86 11.55 3.24
N VAL A 11 -0.18 10.98 3.85
CA VAL A 11 -0.57 9.58 3.65
C VAL A 11 -2.05 9.54 3.32
N GLY A 12 -2.39 8.84 2.25
CA GLY A 12 -3.76 8.72 1.75
C GLY A 12 -4.07 7.31 1.28
N ALA A 13 -5.36 7.00 1.14
CA ALA A 13 -5.82 5.78 0.50
C ALA A 13 -6.76 6.15 -0.64
N GLU A 14 -6.48 5.66 -1.84
CA GLU A 14 -7.34 5.83 -3.01
C GLU A 14 -7.47 4.48 -3.71
N GLY A 15 -8.71 4.05 -3.94
CA GLY A 15 -8.99 2.73 -4.51
C GLY A 15 -8.44 1.60 -3.64
N ASN A 16 -7.55 0.78 -4.22
CA ASN A 16 -6.88 -0.34 -3.55
C ASN A 16 -5.39 -0.08 -3.27
N ALA A 17 -4.96 1.20 -3.24
CA ALA A 17 -3.58 1.59 -2.97
C ALA A 17 -3.51 2.61 -1.82
N VAL A 18 -2.36 2.63 -1.15
CA VAL A 18 -1.98 3.61 -0.12
C VAL A 18 -0.85 4.46 -0.68
N TYR A 19 -1.03 5.77 -0.63
CA TYR A 19 -0.06 6.76 -1.13
C TYR A 19 0.70 7.31 0.05
N VAL A 20 2.02 7.42 -0.08
CA VAL A 20 2.91 7.97 0.93
C VAL A 20 3.82 9.00 0.27
N GLU A 21 3.66 10.26 0.66
CA GLU A 21 4.42 11.39 0.12
C GLU A 21 5.19 12.10 1.24
N ARG A 22 6.44 12.49 0.96
CA ARG A 22 7.19 13.44 1.80
C ARG A 22 7.32 14.75 1.06
N ILE A 23 6.83 15.82 1.67
CA ILE A 23 6.86 17.17 1.12
C ILE A 23 7.79 18.03 1.99
N SER A 24 8.72 18.75 1.37
CA SER A 24 9.62 19.68 2.06
C SER A 24 8.87 20.90 2.60
N GLU A 25 9.51 21.70 3.46
CA GLU A 25 8.94 22.97 3.92
C GLU A 25 8.66 23.97 2.77
N SER A 26 9.30 23.77 1.61
CA SER A 26 9.10 24.59 0.40
C SER A 26 8.00 24.06 -0.51
N ASP A 27 7.14 23.15 -0.03
CA ASP A 27 6.10 22.45 -0.79
C ASP A 27 6.64 21.60 -1.97
N GLU A 28 7.92 21.22 -1.93
CA GLU A 28 8.53 20.35 -2.95
C GLU A 28 8.36 18.88 -2.55
N ARG A 29 7.86 18.05 -3.46
CA ARG A 29 7.75 16.59 -3.24
C ARG A 29 9.13 15.95 -3.28
N LEU A 30 9.57 15.41 -2.15
CA LEU A 30 10.87 14.74 -1.99
C LEU A 30 10.75 13.22 -2.14
N PHE A 31 9.60 12.66 -1.78
CA PHE A 31 9.31 11.24 -1.84
C PHE A 31 7.84 11.06 -2.22
N ASP A 32 7.56 10.07 -3.06
CA ASP A 32 6.22 9.67 -3.49
C ASP A 32 6.28 8.18 -3.82
N ASP A 33 5.44 7.38 -3.17
CA ASP A 33 5.32 5.95 -3.41
C ASP A 33 3.87 5.48 -3.28
N LEU A 34 3.54 4.43 -4.03
CA LEU A 34 2.26 3.75 -4.00
C LEU A 34 2.43 2.32 -3.48
N LEU A 35 1.82 2.03 -2.35
CA LEU A 35 1.87 0.73 -1.70
C LEU A 35 0.54 0.01 -1.86
N SER A 36 0.58 -1.30 -2.07
CA SER A 36 -0.61 -2.12 -1.86
C SER A 36 -1.00 -2.13 -0.37
N PRO A 37 -2.24 -2.52 -0.02
CA PRO A 37 -2.69 -2.51 1.37
C PRO A 37 -1.88 -3.47 2.25
N GLN A 38 -1.32 -4.53 1.66
CA GLN A 38 -0.48 -5.49 2.36
C GLN A 38 0.90 -4.89 2.66
N GLU A 39 1.54 -4.28 1.66
CA GLU A 39 2.84 -3.61 1.81
C GLU A 39 2.77 -2.45 2.81
N ALA A 40 1.69 -1.67 2.78
CA ALA A 40 1.47 -0.60 3.74
C ALA A 40 1.42 -1.10 5.19
N ARG A 41 0.81 -2.27 5.44
CA ARG A 41 0.77 -2.89 6.78
C ARG A 41 2.13 -3.40 7.21
N GLU A 42 2.87 -4.02 6.29
CA GLU A 42 4.22 -4.50 6.55
C GLU A 42 5.17 -3.34 6.88
N LEU A 43 5.10 -2.24 6.12
CA LEU A 43 5.84 -1.03 6.39
C LEU A 43 5.47 -0.42 7.74
N ALA A 44 4.19 -0.32 8.06
CA ALA A 44 3.75 0.17 9.37
C ALA A 44 4.31 -0.67 10.53
N GLY A 45 4.30 -2.01 10.40
CA GLY A 45 4.90 -2.90 11.40
C GLY A 45 6.40 -2.72 11.56
N LEU A 46 7.13 -2.50 10.46
CA LEU A 46 8.56 -2.16 10.51
C LEU A 46 8.78 -0.82 11.21
N LEU A 47 8.04 0.22 10.85
CA LEU A 47 8.16 1.55 11.46
C LEU A 47 7.93 1.50 12.97
N THR A 48 6.87 0.83 13.43
CA THR A 48 6.61 0.65 14.87
C THR A 48 7.78 -0.06 15.56
N LYS A 49 8.23 -1.20 15.03
CA LYS A 49 9.32 -1.97 15.64
C LYS A 49 10.62 -1.17 15.79
N TYR A 50 10.96 -0.35 14.80
CA TYR A 50 12.17 0.45 14.85
C TYR A 50 12.02 1.71 15.71
N ALA A 51 10.80 2.28 15.81
CA ALA A 51 10.48 3.33 16.78
C ALA A 51 10.61 2.82 18.22
N ASP A 52 10.00 1.68 18.55
CA ASP A 52 10.09 1.06 19.88
C ASP A 52 11.55 0.81 20.28
N LYS A 53 12.37 0.36 19.32
CA LYS A 53 13.80 0.15 19.54
C LYS A 53 14.57 1.47 19.75
N ALA A 54 14.17 2.54 19.10
CA ALA A 54 14.77 3.86 19.28
C ALA A 54 14.44 4.42 20.67
N ASP A 55 13.18 4.34 21.10
CA ASP A 55 12.75 4.76 22.44
C ASP A 55 13.53 4.00 23.54
N GLN A 56 13.65 2.66 23.41
CA GLN A 56 14.45 1.85 24.34
C GLN A 56 15.95 2.21 24.39
N ALA A 57 16.49 2.74 23.29
CA ALA A 57 17.88 3.16 23.23
C ALA A 57 18.10 4.51 23.95
N GLU A 58 17.08 5.37 23.99
CA GLU A 58 17.12 6.63 24.75
C GLU A 58 16.90 6.40 26.25
N ASP A 59 16.07 5.42 26.64
CA ASP A 59 15.83 5.03 28.04
C ASP A 59 17.03 4.31 28.69
N SER A 60 18.05 3.90 27.92
CA SER A 60 19.23 3.20 28.46
C SER A 60 20.27 4.13 29.11
N ASP A 61 20.08 5.46 29.07
CA ASP A 61 20.98 6.46 29.66
C ASP A 61 20.50 7.00 31.03
N ASP A 62 19.26 6.71 31.44
CA ASP A 62 18.72 7.17 32.72
C ASP A 62 17.93 6.06 33.44
N SER A 63 18.48 5.60 34.57
CA SER A 63 17.84 4.81 35.64
C SER A 63 18.02 3.26 35.61
N ASP A 64 19.01 2.85 36.40
CA ASP A 64 18.93 1.76 37.39
C ASP A 64 17.48 1.47 37.86
N ASP A 65 17.08 0.19 37.86
CA ASP A 65 15.98 -0.42 38.63
C ASP A 65 14.54 0.08 38.26
N GLU A 66 13.60 -0.70 37.74
CA GLU A 66 12.96 -1.85 38.40
C GLU A 66 12.15 -2.67 37.37
N SER A 67 12.44 -3.97 37.36
CA SER A 67 11.75 -5.06 36.68
C SER A 67 10.21 -4.97 36.65
N LYS A 68 9.60 -5.07 35.46
CA LYS A 68 8.25 -5.64 35.26
C LYS A 68 8.20 -6.49 34.00
N ASP A 69 8.92 -7.60 34.07
CA ASP A 69 8.54 -8.82 33.37
C ASP A 69 7.17 -9.24 33.91
N SER A 70 6.16 -9.26 33.06
CA SER A 70 4.85 -9.81 33.41
C SER A 70 4.38 -10.68 32.24
N ASP A 71 4.91 -11.90 32.26
CA ASP A 71 4.27 -13.17 31.92
C ASP A 71 3.27 -13.18 30.74
N ASP A 72 3.81 -13.57 29.59
CA ASP A 72 3.15 -14.47 28.66
C ASP A 72 2.82 -15.80 29.35
N SER A 73 1.55 -16.07 29.68
CA SER A 73 0.99 -17.43 29.89
C SER A 73 -0.53 -17.40 30.14
N GLY A 74 -1.30 -17.78 29.11
CA GLY A 74 -2.77 -17.91 29.16
C GLY A 74 -3.30 -18.86 28.09
N ASP A 75 -2.85 -20.10 28.19
CA ASP A 75 -3.17 -21.30 27.42
C ASP A 75 -4.68 -21.68 27.31
N SER A 76 -4.97 -22.40 26.22
CA SER A 76 -5.99 -23.44 25.98
C SER A 76 -7.50 -23.16 25.81
N SER A 77 -7.93 -23.43 24.56
CA SER A 77 -8.95 -24.42 24.16
C SER A 77 -10.36 -24.39 24.76
N LYS A 78 -11.35 -24.10 23.91
CA LYS A 78 -12.66 -24.79 23.92
C LYS A 78 -13.14 -25.07 22.50
N ASP A 79 -12.71 -26.22 22.00
CA ASP A 79 -13.48 -27.07 21.10
C ASP A 79 -14.56 -27.79 21.95
N SER A 80 -15.84 -27.69 21.59
CA SER A 80 -16.90 -28.65 21.95
C SER A 80 -18.21 -28.33 21.22
N ASP A 81 -18.51 -29.21 20.27
CA ASP A 81 -19.78 -29.94 20.09
C ASP A 81 -21.11 -29.17 19.90
N ASP A 82 -21.57 -29.26 18.64
CA ASP A 82 -22.71 -30.11 18.24
C ASP A 82 -24.17 -29.72 18.58
N SER A 83 -25.04 -30.11 17.65
CA SER A 83 -26.50 -30.29 17.71
C SER A 83 -27.41 -29.07 17.44
N GLY A 84 -27.95 -29.03 16.22
CA GLY A 84 -29.01 -28.10 15.82
C GLY A 84 -29.66 -28.39 14.46
N ASP A 85 -30.13 -29.63 14.27
CA ASP A 85 -31.02 -30.12 13.21
C ASP A 85 -32.08 -29.11 12.71
N SER A 86 -32.20 -28.94 11.38
CA SER A 86 -33.50 -29.01 10.69
C SER A 86 -33.36 -29.00 9.16
N SER A 87 -33.79 -30.11 8.57
CA SER A 87 -33.87 -30.40 7.14
C SER A 87 -34.94 -29.57 6.39
N LYS A 88 -34.68 -29.33 5.09
CA LYS A 88 -35.62 -29.23 3.94
C LYS A 88 -34.79 -28.96 2.69
N ASP A 89 -34.35 -29.96 1.93
CA ASP A 89 -35.13 -30.71 0.92
C ASP A 89 -35.92 -29.79 -0.02
N SER A 90 -35.36 -29.54 -1.21
CA SER A 90 -36.07 -29.63 -2.49
C SER A 90 -35.10 -29.40 -3.66
N ASP A 91 -34.91 -30.47 -4.42
CA ASP A 91 -34.64 -30.54 -5.85
C ASP A 91 -35.12 -29.31 -6.64
N ASP A 92 -34.27 -28.72 -7.49
CA ASP A 92 -34.72 -28.41 -8.85
C ASP A 92 -33.56 -28.36 -9.85
N SER A 93 -33.72 -29.18 -10.88
CA SER A 93 -32.83 -29.37 -12.01
C SER A 93 -33.06 -28.25 -13.03
N GLY A 94 -32.00 -27.57 -13.46
CA GLY A 94 -32.11 -26.46 -14.42
C GLY A 94 -30.91 -26.37 -15.36
N ASP A 95 -30.85 -27.30 -16.31
CA ASP A 95 -30.14 -27.15 -17.58
C ASP A 95 -30.50 -25.80 -18.25
N SER A 96 -29.49 -25.01 -18.59
CA SER A 96 -29.56 -24.19 -19.80
C SER A 96 -28.16 -23.75 -20.22
N SER A 97 -27.64 -24.52 -21.17
CA SER A 97 -26.63 -24.12 -22.14
C SER A 97 -26.94 -22.74 -22.75
N LYS A 98 -25.95 -21.85 -22.84
CA LYS A 98 -25.92 -20.78 -23.86
C LYS A 98 -24.49 -20.39 -24.21
N ASP A 99 -24.01 -21.14 -25.18
CA ASP A 99 -23.13 -20.73 -26.27
C ASP A 99 -23.41 -19.30 -26.75
N SER A 100 -22.38 -18.48 -26.88
CA SER A 100 -22.31 -17.35 -27.83
C SER A 100 -20.86 -16.91 -28.00
N ASP A 101 -20.22 -17.57 -28.96
CA ASP A 101 -19.23 -16.98 -29.88
C ASP A 101 -19.66 -15.57 -30.34
N ASP A 102 -18.82 -14.55 -30.16
CA ASP A 102 -18.76 -13.44 -31.11
C ASP A 102 -17.31 -12.95 -31.22
N SER A 103 -16.72 -13.40 -32.32
CA SER A 103 -15.43 -13.04 -32.89
C SER A 103 -15.49 -11.67 -33.57
N ARG A 104 -14.71 -10.66 -33.12
CA ARG A 104 -14.34 -9.44 -33.89
C ARG A 104 -12.99 -8.94 -33.37
N ASP A 105 -11.84 -9.21 -34.01
CA ASP A 105 -11.38 -8.72 -35.31
C ASP A 105 -11.68 -7.23 -35.54
N SER A 106 -10.67 -6.39 -35.36
CA SER A 106 -10.50 -5.07 -36.01
C SER A 106 -9.09 -4.54 -35.73
N ASP A 107 -8.23 -4.72 -36.74
CA ASP A 107 -7.37 -3.71 -37.38
C ASP A 107 -6.55 -2.76 -36.49
N GLU A 108 -5.22 -2.88 -36.49
CA GLU A 108 -4.32 -2.21 -37.45
C GLU A 108 -4.52 -0.69 -37.52
N HIS A 109 -3.72 0.06 -36.74
CA HIS A 109 -3.20 1.34 -37.19
C HIS A 109 -1.75 1.52 -36.75
N LYS A 110 -0.85 1.14 -37.67
CA LYS A 110 0.48 1.72 -37.78
C LYS A 110 0.30 3.20 -38.12
N ASN A 111 0.69 4.08 -37.21
CA ASN A 111 1.02 5.46 -37.59
C ASN A 111 2.54 5.56 -37.67
N SER A 112 3.01 5.31 -38.89
CA SER A 112 4.24 5.88 -39.43
C SER A 112 4.09 7.41 -39.58
N ASP A 113 5.23 8.07 -39.78
CA ASP A 113 5.37 9.41 -40.34
C ASP A 113 5.10 10.60 -39.41
N LYS A 114 6.17 11.22 -38.87
CA LYS A 114 6.93 12.22 -39.66
C LYS A 114 8.18 12.72 -38.95
N SER A 115 9.30 12.53 -39.65
CA SER A 115 10.51 13.35 -39.56
C SER A 115 10.25 14.76 -40.10
N ASP A 116 11.27 15.61 -39.95
CA ASP A 116 11.40 17.00 -40.45
C ASP A 116 10.56 18.00 -39.63
N ASP A 117 11.10 19.14 -39.20
CA ASP A 117 11.82 20.08 -40.06
C ASP A 117 12.36 21.26 -39.23
N GLU A 118 13.53 21.75 -39.66
CA GLU A 118 13.98 23.14 -39.67
C GLU A 118 14.00 23.97 -38.35
N SER A 119 15.18 24.30 -37.83
CA SER A 119 16.08 25.37 -38.32
C SER A 119 15.58 26.79 -37.98
N LYS A 120 16.40 27.46 -37.14
CA LYS A 120 16.71 28.90 -37.14
C LYS A 120 15.59 29.88 -36.82
N ASP A 121 15.80 30.64 -35.75
CA ASP A 121 15.80 32.09 -35.89
C ASP A 121 16.81 32.73 -34.93
N ALA A 122 17.78 33.39 -35.54
CA ALA A 122 18.58 34.42 -34.92
C ALA A 122 17.83 35.73 -35.13
N ASP A 123 17.51 36.47 -34.08
CA ASP A 123 17.38 37.93 -34.18
C ASP A 123 17.53 38.51 -32.77
N SER A 124 18.68 39.13 -32.47
CA SER A 124 18.99 40.54 -32.72
C SER A 124 18.49 41.45 -31.60
N LYS A 125 19.46 41.98 -30.84
CA LYS A 125 19.55 43.34 -30.28
C LYS A 125 18.24 44.10 -30.04
N SER A 126 18.02 44.47 -28.78
CA SER A 126 17.87 45.87 -28.35
C SER A 126 18.22 46.02 -26.88
#